data_AF-A0A2G9RXE9-F1
#
_entry.id   AF-A0A2G9RXE9-F1
#
_cell.length_a   1.000
_cell.length_b   1.000
_cell.length_c   1.000
_cell.angle_alpha   90.00
_cell.angle_beta   90.00
_cell.angle_gamma   90.00
#
_symmetry.space_group_name_H-M   'P 1'
#
loop_
_entity.id
_entity.type
_entity.pdbx_description
1 polymer ?
#
loop_
_entity_poly.entity_id
_entity_poly.type
_entity_poly.pdbx_seq_one_letter_code
_entity_poly.pdbx_strand_id
1 'polypeptide(L)' 'MCSDISPTFQVLRSFSPALQTCSAVIDIAIVCDGSNSIYPWSAVRNFLEKFVEGLDVGPTKTQVNFTHLNFSV' A
#
# COMPACT_ATOMS: atom_id res chain seq x y z
N MET A 1 -15.87 6.75 -2.56
CA MET A 1 -16.19 6.65 -1.13
C MET A 1 -17.52 7.36 -0.93
N CYS A 2 -18.53 6.63 -0.48
CA CYS A 2 -19.91 7.09 -0.33
C CYS A 2 -20.29 7.05 1.16
N SER A 3 -21.17 7.94 1.59
CA SER A 3 -21.63 7.99 2.98
C SER A 3 -23.15 8.04 3.03
N ASP A 4 -23.71 7.22 3.90
CA ASP A 4 -25.11 7.23 4.27
C ASP A 4 -25.31 8.25 5.40
N ILE A 5 -26.21 9.21 5.19
CA ILE A 5 -26.38 10.38 6.06
C ILE A 5 -27.83 10.43 6.52
N SER A 6 -28.04 10.58 7.83
CA SER A 6 -29.37 10.73 8.42
C SER A 6 -29.99 12.09 8.04
N PRO A 7 -31.32 12.24 8.17
CA PRO A 7 -31.99 13.54 8.03
C PRO A 7 -31.49 14.61 9.00
N THR A 8 -30.85 14.20 10.11
CA THR A 8 -30.19 15.09 11.09
C THR A 8 -28.73 15.38 10.75
N PHE A 9 -28.30 15.09 9.51
CA PHE A 9 -26.93 15.28 9.02
C PHE A 9 -25.86 14.50 9.80
N GLN A 10 -26.24 13.36 10.40
CA GLN A 10 -25.29 12.47 11.06
C GLN A 10 -24.86 11.37 10.10
N VAL A 11 -23.57 11.11 10.03
CA VAL A 11 -23.02 10.02 9.22
C VAL A 11 -23.36 8.69 9.90
N LEU A 12 -24.14 7.85 9.22
CA LEU A 12 -24.53 6.53 9.73
C LEU A 12 -23.47 5.47 9.39
N ARG A 13 -23.05 5.44 8.11
CA ARG A 13 -22.04 4.52 7.61
C ARG A 13 -21.37 5.10 6.38
N SER A 14 -20.08 4.84 6.22
CA SER A 14 -19.37 5.09 4.97
C SER A 14 -19.05 3.76 4.30
N PHE A 15 -19.27 3.70 2.99
CA PHE A 15 -19.04 2.53 2.17
C PHE A 15 -18.46 2.94 0.83
N SER A 16 -17.64 2.09 0.22
CA SER A 16 -17.17 2.30 -1.14
C SER A 16 -17.63 1.11 -1.96
N PRO A 17 -18.63 1.28 -2.88
CA PRO A 17 -19.09 0.19 -3.74
C PRO A 17 -17.94 -0.42 -4.56
N ALA A 18 -16.92 0.38 -4.89
CA ALA A 18 -15.72 -0.09 -5.58
C ALA A 18 -14.79 -0.97 -4.72
N LEU A 19 -15.01 -1.04 -3.41
CA LEU A 19 -14.27 -1.91 -2.48
C LEU A 19 -14.97 -3.27 -2.28
N GLN A 20 -16.07 -3.51 -3.01
CA GLN A 20 -16.72 -4.81 -3.08
C GLN A 20 -15.68 -5.80 -3.61
N THR A 21 -15.52 -6.91 -2.88
CA THR A 21 -14.44 -7.91 -2.98
C THR A 21 -14.39 -8.59 -4.35
N CYS A 22 -13.96 -7.88 -5.38
CA CYS A 22 -13.39 -8.48 -6.56
C CYS A 22 -12.02 -9.05 -6.15
N SER A 23 -11.66 -10.22 -6.67
CA SER A 23 -10.27 -10.67 -6.67
C SER A 23 -9.47 -9.72 -7.56
N ALA A 24 -9.18 -8.53 -7.03
CA ALA A 24 -8.45 -7.49 -7.74
C ALA A 24 -6.98 -7.89 -7.74
N VAL A 25 -6.43 -8.04 -8.95
CA VAL A 25 -4.99 -8.07 -9.14
C VAL A 25 -4.49 -6.67 -8.77
N ILE A 26 -3.60 -6.58 -7.77
CA ILE A 26 -3.07 -5.31 -7.27
C ILE A 26 -1.59 -5.22 -7.65
N ASP A 27 -1.21 -4.13 -8.31
CA ASP A 27 0.19 -3.82 -8.54
C ASP A 27 0.66 -2.78 -7.49
N ILE A 28 1.71 -3.10 -6.73
CA ILE A 28 2.24 -2.26 -5.66
C ILE A 28 3.63 -1.77 -6.08
N ALA A 29 3.80 -0.45 -6.22
CA ALA A 29 5.10 0.17 -6.44
C ALA A 29 5.60 0.81 -5.14
N ILE A 30 6.70 0.28 -4.60
CA ILE A 30 7.33 0.80 -3.38
C ILE A 30 8.52 1.65 -3.79
N VAL A 31 8.50 2.92 -3.40
CA VAL A 31 9.60 3.86 -3.61
C VAL A 31 10.27 4.14 -2.26
N CYS A 32 11.54 3.78 -2.14
CA CYS A 32 12.32 3.99 -0.92
C CYS A 32 13.41 5.04 -1.15
N ASP A 33 13.50 6.01 -0.23
CA ASP A 33 14.57 7.01 -0.18
C ASP A 33 15.88 6.34 0.18
N GLY A 34 16.79 6.26 -0.79
CA GLY A 34 18.10 5.65 -0.79
C GLY A 34 19.29 6.51 -0.41
N SER A 35 19.03 7.67 0.19
CA SER A 35 20.09 8.56 0.66
C SER A 35 20.89 7.94 1.82
N ASN A 36 22.09 8.49 2.06
CA ASN A 36 22.96 8.04 3.16
C ASN A 36 22.36 8.27 4.55
N SER A 37 21.32 9.10 4.66
CA SER A 37 20.66 9.40 5.94
C SER A 37 19.87 8.22 6.52
N ILE A 38 19.50 7.25 5.68
CA ILE A 38 18.74 6.04 6.07
C ILE A 38 19.66 4.86 6.40
N TYR A 39 20.98 5.01 6.26
CA TYR A 39 21.92 3.95 6.63
C TYR A 39 21.98 3.77 8.17
N PRO A 40 21.99 2.53 8.68
CA PRO A 40 21.94 1.25 7.97
C PRO A 40 20.51 0.78 7.62
N TRP A 41 20.34 0.27 6.40
CA TRP A 41 19.07 -0.11 5.77
C TRP A 41 18.33 -1.34 6.34
N SER A 42 18.81 -1.89 7.46
CA SER A 42 18.27 -3.12 8.05
C SER A 42 16.80 -2.98 8.45
N ALA A 43 16.39 -1.84 9.00
CA ALA A 43 15.02 -1.58 9.40
C ALA A 43 14.07 -1.51 8.19
N VAL A 44 14.49 -0.86 7.11
CA VAL A 44 13.69 -0.77 5.88
C VAL A 44 13.55 -2.14 5.23
N ARG A 45 14.62 -2.93 5.16
CA ARG A 45 14.56 -4.30 4.65
C ARG A 45 13.61 -5.18 5.47
N ASN A 46 13.73 -5.17 6.80
CA ASN A 46 12.84 -5.93 7.69
C ASN A 46 11.36 -5.53 7.53
N PHE A 47 11.09 -4.24 7.29
CA PHE A 47 9.74 -3.78 6.99
C PHE A 47 9.23 -4.35 5.65
N LEU A 48 10.03 -4.27 4.59
CA LEU A 48 9.66 -4.75 3.26
C LEU A 48 9.43 -6.26 3.25
N GLU A 49 10.26 -7.03 3.94
CA GLU A 49 10.10 -8.48 4.10
C GLU A 49 8.75 -8.81 4.76
N LYS A 50 8.46 -8.23 5.93
CA LYS A 50 7.18 -8.42 6.62
C LYS A 50 5.97 -7.94 5.83
N PHE A 51 6.14 -6.86 5.06
CA PHE A 51 5.08 -6.32 4.22
C PHE A 51 4.75 -7.27 3.08
N VAL A 52 5.76 -7.78 2.37
CA VAL A 52 5.58 -8.70 1.25
C VAL A 52 5.07 -10.07 1.72
N GLU A 53 5.48 -10.55 2.89
CA GLU A 53 4.95 -11.78 3.51
C GLU A 53 3.42 -11.72 3.74
N GLY A 54 2.87 -10.52 3.94
CA GLY A 54 1.42 -10.31 4.08
C GLY A 54 0.64 -10.29 2.76
N LEU A 55 1.32 -10.38 1.61
CA LEU A 55 0.72 -10.29 0.28
C LEU A 55 0.68 -11.64 -0.43
N ASP A 56 -0.40 -11.89 -1.16
CA ASP A 56 -0.50 -13.05 -2.06
C ASP A 56 0.13 -12.73 -3.42
N VAL A 57 1.46 -12.84 -3.49
CA VAL A 57 2.27 -12.46 -4.67
C VAL A 57 2.32 -13.59 -5.70
N GLY A 58 2.08 -13.26 -6.97
CA GLY A 58 2.19 -14.23 -8.07
C GLY A 58 1.87 -13.62 -9.44
N PRO A 59 2.16 -14.33 -10.54
CA PRO A 59 2.02 -13.81 -11.91
C PRO A 59 0.58 -13.39 -12.29
N THR A 60 -0.42 -13.94 -11.62
CA THR A 60 -1.84 -13.63 -11.82
C THR A 60 -2.47 -13.03 -10.55
N LYS A 61 -1.64 -12.56 -9.61
CA LYS A 61 -2.03 -12.05 -8.30
C LYS A 61 -1.30 -10.74 -8.04
N THR A 62 -1.11 -10.36 -6.77
CA THR A 62 -0.40 -9.13 -6.42
C THR A 62 1.00 -9.14 -7.02
N GLN A 63 1.40 -8.05 -7.69
CA GLN A 63 2.76 -7.85 -8.16
C GLN A 63 3.38 -6.70 -7.38
N VAL A 64 4.67 -6.82 -7.08
CA VAL A 64 5.40 -5.82 -6.29
C VAL A 64 6.62 -5.37 -7.09
N ASN A 65 6.72 -4.08 -7.32
CA ASN A 65 7.93 -3.45 -7.84
C ASN A 65 8.60 -2.63 -6.74
N PHE A 66 9.92 -2.73 -6.65
CA PHE A 66 10.74 -2.00 -5.69
C PHE A 66 11.70 -1.07 -6.41
N THR A 67 11.65 0.22 -6.05
CA THR A 67 12.56 1.24 -6.58
C THR A 67 13.25 1.98 -5.45
N HIS A 68 14.58 2.02 -5.52
CA HIS A 68 15.42 2.74 -4.57
C HIS A 68 15.93 4.03 -5.21
N LEU A 69 15.64 5.18 -4.60
CA LEU A 69 16.02 6.50 -5.14
C LEU A 69 17.09 7.15 -4.27
N ASN A 70 18.31 7.24 -4.78
CA ASN A 70 19.33 8.06 -4.14
C ASN A 70 19.30 9.46 -4.76
N PHE A 71 18.83 10.45 -4.01
CA PHE A 71 19.01 11.85 -4.35
C PHE A 71 20.36 12.31 -3.81
N SER A 72 21.33 12.50 -4.70
CA SER A 72 22.46 13.39 -4.42
C SER A 72 21.91 14.81 -4.39
N VAL A 73 21.71 15.36 -3.19
CA VAL A 73 21.60 16.82 -3.01
C VAL A 73 22.97 17.48 -3.16
#